data_AF-A0A2G2B2P7-F1
#
_entry.id   AF-A0A2G2B2P7-F1
#
_cell.length_a   1.000
_cell.length_b   1.000
_cell.length_c   1.000
_cell.angle_alpha   90.00
_cell.angle_beta   90.00
_cell.angle_gamma   90.00
#
_symmetry.space_group_name_H-M   'P 1'
#
loop_
_entity.id
_entity.type
_entity.pdbx_description
1 polymer ?
#
loop_
_entity_poly.entity_id
_entity_poly.type
_entity_poly.pdbx_seq_one_letter_code
_entity_poly.pdbx_strand_id
1 'polypeptide(L)'
;GGGDLTDPTPKADAVAALGGNPARLNRTGAGNIGRGDASIVSHARRFGVTSGIRQALASEDLDFRGRNRGRVLERAFNVNVYFKAYRKQSLDQYNELQRFRRLGVRTPSAPPDPSTLP
;
A
#
# COMPACT_ATOMS: atom_id res chain seq x y z
N GLY A 1 -19.82 21.02 -2.93
CA GLY A 1 -19.10 22.26 -2.64
C GLY A 1 -17.62 22.02 -2.87
N GLY A 2 -16.94 22.92 -3.56
CA GLY A 2 -15.47 22.95 -3.61
C GLY A 2 -14.92 23.69 -2.39
N GLY A 3 -13.63 23.53 -2.10
CA GLY A 3 -12.96 24.30 -1.05
C GLY A 3 -12.78 25.77 -1.46
N ASP A 4 -12.80 26.67 -0.48
CA ASP A 4 -12.67 28.11 -0.70
C ASP A 4 -11.25 28.47 -1.14
N LEU A 5 -11.13 29.38 -2.12
CA LEU A 5 -9.85 29.82 -2.70
C LEU A 5 -8.95 30.55 -1.71
N THR A 6 -9.52 30.99 -0.58
CA THR A 6 -8.85 31.78 0.45
C THR A 6 -8.37 30.96 1.65
N ASP A 7 -8.69 29.66 1.71
CA ASP A 7 -8.27 28.82 2.82
C ASP A 7 -6.77 28.49 2.72
N PRO A 8 -6.01 28.60 3.83
CA PRO A 8 -4.60 28.25 3.84
C PRO A 8 -4.38 26.75 3.60
N THR A 9 -3.49 26.41 2.65
CA THR A 9 -3.18 25.02 2.27
C THR A 9 -1.71 24.64 2.50
N PRO A 10 -1.19 24.69 3.75
CA PRO A 10 0.25 24.60 4.03
C PRO A 10 0.94 23.33 3.50
N LYS A 11 0.23 22.20 3.43
CA LYS A 11 0.76 20.96 2.82
C LYS A 11 0.86 21.05 1.31
N ALA A 12 -0.11 21.66 0.64
CA ALA A 12 -0.10 21.90 -0.79
C ALA A 12 1.04 22.87 -1.15
N ASP A 13 1.21 23.90 -0.34
CA ASP A 13 2.25 24.92 -0.51
C ASP A 13 3.65 24.32 -0.34
N ALA A 14 3.85 23.46 0.66
CA ALA A 14 5.09 22.71 0.84
C ALA A 14 5.40 21.76 -0.33
N VAL A 15 4.38 21.07 -0.86
CA VAL A 15 4.55 20.21 -2.05
C VAL A 15 4.95 21.05 -3.26
N ALA A 16 4.32 22.21 -3.48
CA ALA A 16 4.67 23.12 -4.57
C ALA A 16 6.11 23.65 -4.43
N ALA A 17 6.49 24.06 -3.21
CA ALA A 17 7.83 24.57 -2.93
C ALA A 17 8.94 23.53 -3.17
N LEU A 18 8.62 22.24 -3.00
CA LEU A 18 9.51 21.12 -3.29
C LEU A 18 9.45 20.65 -4.76
N GLY A 19 8.76 21.39 -5.65
CA GLY A 19 8.63 21.07 -7.07
C GLY A 19 7.63 19.95 -7.40
N GLY A 20 6.81 19.55 -6.42
CA GLY A 20 5.75 18.56 -6.60
C GLY A 20 4.46 19.16 -7.14
N ASN A 21 3.49 18.30 -7.43
CA ASN A 21 2.14 18.71 -7.87
C ASN A 21 1.14 18.65 -6.70
N PRO A 22 0.66 19.79 -6.19
CA PRO A 22 -0.26 19.83 -5.04
C PRO A 22 -1.62 19.21 -5.31
N ALA A 23 -2.06 19.13 -6.58
CA ALA A 23 -3.31 18.48 -6.96
C ALA A 23 -3.33 16.98 -6.60
N ARG A 24 -2.15 16.37 -6.36
CA ARG A 24 -2.05 14.99 -5.88
C ARG A 24 -2.45 14.80 -4.42
N LEU A 25 -2.60 15.87 -3.64
CA LEU A 25 -3.08 15.78 -2.26
C LEU A 25 -4.61 15.60 -2.17
N ASN A 26 -5.33 15.89 -3.25
CA ASN A 26 -6.79 15.81 -3.31
C ASN A 26 -7.26 14.35 -3.40
N ARG A 27 -7.39 13.66 -2.26
CA ARG A 27 -7.73 12.24 -2.11
C ARG A 27 -9.09 11.81 -2.71
N THR A 28 -9.98 12.75 -3.03
CA THR A 28 -11.34 12.50 -3.52
C THR A 28 -11.56 12.80 -5.01
N GLY A 29 -10.58 13.39 -5.71
CA GLY A 29 -10.72 13.75 -7.12
C GLY A 29 -10.15 12.72 -8.10
N ALA A 30 -10.55 12.85 -9.37
CA ALA A 30 -10.00 12.14 -10.54
C ALA A 30 -8.49 12.35 -10.77
N GLY A 31 -7.78 13.04 -9.86
CA GLY A 31 -6.33 13.22 -9.85
C GLY A 31 -5.53 12.16 -9.09
N ASN A 32 -6.18 11.24 -8.35
CA ASN A 32 -5.47 10.14 -7.66
C ASN A 32 -5.21 8.92 -8.53
N ILE A 33 -5.94 8.79 -9.62
CA ILE A 33 -5.75 7.74 -10.62
C ILE A 33 -5.03 8.44 -11.78
N GLY A 34 -3.87 7.93 -12.20
CA GLY A 34 -3.19 8.49 -13.36
C GLY A 34 -4.15 8.50 -14.56
N ARG A 35 -4.05 9.50 -15.45
CA ARG A 35 -4.94 9.60 -16.63
C ARG A 35 -5.01 8.29 -17.44
N GLY A 36 -3.93 7.49 -17.45
CA GLY A 36 -3.89 6.17 -18.10
C GLY A 36 -4.47 5.00 -17.30
N ASP A 37 -4.66 5.15 -15.98
CA ASP A 37 -5.04 4.05 -15.09
C ASP A 37 -6.56 3.96 -14.87
N ALA A 38 -7.33 4.92 -15.38
CA ALA A 38 -8.77 4.99 -15.17
C ALA A 38 -9.50 3.75 -15.73
N SER A 39 -9.06 3.24 -16.89
CA SER A 39 -9.63 2.03 -17.50
C SER A 39 -9.34 0.77 -16.69
N ILE A 40 -8.12 0.62 -16.17
CA ILE A 40 -7.71 -0.48 -15.31
C ILE A 40 -8.52 -0.47 -14.02
N VAL A 41 -8.65 0.70 -13.38
CA VAL A 41 -9.41 0.84 -12.13
C VAL A 41 -10.88 0.55 -12.36
N SER A 42 -11.48 1.03 -13.45
CA SER A 42 -12.86 0.71 -13.81
C SER A 42 -13.05 -0.80 -14.01
N HIS A 43 -12.15 -1.44 -14.75
CA HIS A 43 -12.18 -2.88 -15.01
C HIS A 43 -12.02 -3.71 -13.72
N ALA A 44 -11.16 -3.30 -12.79
CA ALA A 44 -10.97 -3.99 -11.52
C ALA A 44 -12.20 -3.89 -10.59
N ARG A 45 -12.93 -2.77 -10.65
CA ARG A 45 -14.16 -2.54 -9.87
C ARG A 45 -15.34 -3.41 -10.26
N ARG A 46 -15.24 -4.18 -11.36
CA ARG A 46 -16.33 -5.04 -11.86
C ARG A 46 -16.85 -6.06 -10.83
N PHE A 47 -16.05 -6.42 -9.84
CA PHE A 47 -16.43 -7.34 -8.76
C PHE A 47 -17.01 -6.63 -7.53
N GLY A 48 -17.25 -5.32 -7.62
CA GLY A 48 -17.72 -4.48 -6.52
C GLY A 48 -16.58 -3.93 -5.66
N VAL A 49 -16.90 -2.91 -4.87
CA VAL A 49 -16.00 -2.31 -3.87
C VAL A 49 -16.79 -2.08 -2.60
N THR A 50 -16.26 -2.56 -1.47
CA THR A 50 -16.84 -2.31 -0.16
C THR A 50 -16.68 -0.84 0.20
N SER A 51 -17.81 -0.16 0.47
CA SER A 51 -17.81 1.21 0.98
C SER A 51 -17.10 1.27 2.33
N GLY A 52 -16.25 2.28 2.55
CA GLY A 52 -15.58 2.46 3.84
C GLY A 52 -14.53 1.39 4.16
N ILE A 53 -14.08 0.60 3.18
CA ILE A 53 -13.12 -0.50 3.40
C ILE A 53 -11.83 -0.04 4.10
N ARG A 54 -11.40 1.21 3.91
CA ARG A 54 -10.20 1.75 4.56
C ARG A 54 -10.39 1.88 6.07
N GLN A 55 -11.56 2.36 6.50
CA GLN A 55 -11.92 2.52 7.89
C GLN A 55 -12.09 1.14 8.56
N ALA A 56 -12.78 0.23 7.89
CA ALA A 56 -12.94 -1.15 8.35
C ALA A 56 -11.57 -1.81 8.55
N LEU A 57 -10.71 -1.80 7.52
CA LEU A 57 -9.37 -2.38 7.58
C LEU A 57 -8.50 -1.74 8.68
N ALA A 58 -8.60 -0.42 8.87
CA ALA A 58 -7.85 0.26 9.93
C ALA A 58 -8.29 -0.20 11.34
N SER A 59 -9.59 -0.42 11.54
CA SER A 59 -10.11 -0.94 12.82
C SER A 59 -9.69 -2.40 13.05
N GLU A 60 -9.81 -3.24 12.03
CA GLU A 60 -9.42 -4.65 12.10
C GLU A 60 -7.91 -4.83 12.30
N ASP A 61 -7.10 -3.97 11.66
CA ASP A 61 -5.65 -3.97 11.82
C ASP A 61 -5.22 -3.62 13.24
N LEU A 62 -5.86 -2.60 13.84
CA LEU A 62 -5.58 -2.21 15.23
C LEU A 62 -5.89 -3.37 16.19
N ASP A 63 -7.04 -4.02 15.99
CA ASP A 63 -7.47 -5.19 16.75
C ASP A 63 -6.49 -6.36 16.59
N PHE A 64 -6.08 -6.66 15.35
CA PHE A 64 -5.12 -7.71 15.04
C PHE A 64 -3.78 -7.45 15.73
N ARG A 65 -3.25 -6.22 15.64
CA ARG A 65 -2.02 -5.82 16.34
C ARG A 65 -2.17 -5.88 17.85
N GLY A 66 -3.35 -5.57 18.38
CA GLY A 66 -3.68 -5.71 19.79
C GLY A 66 -3.60 -7.15 20.29
N ARG A 67 -4.12 -8.10 19.50
CA ARG A 67 -4.11 -9.54 19.82
C ARG A 67 -2.78 -10.24 19.53
N ASN A 68 -1.96 -9.68 18.65
CA ASN A 68 -0.66 -10.23 18.24
C ASN A 68 0.53 -9.41 18.78
N ARG A 69 0.41 -8.87 20.00
CA ARG A 69 1.50 -8.12 20.63
C ARG A 69 2.72 -9.03 20.85
N GLY A 70 3.89 -8.58 20.41
CA GLY A 70 5.18 -9.22 20.70
C GLY A 70 5.40 -9.42 22.20
N ARG A 71 6.34 -10.32 22.55
CA ARG A 71 6.65 -10.62 23.96
C ARG A 71 7.06 -9.34 24.70
N VAL A 72 6.87 -9.32 26.02
CA VAL A 72 7.12 -8.12 26.86
C VAL A 72 8.53 -7.55 26.63
N LEU A 73 9.55 -8.41 26.51
CA LEU A 73 10.93 -8.01 26.23
C LEU A 73 11.13 -7.45 24.81
N GLU A 74 10.49 -8.03 23.79
CA GLU A 74 10.56 -7.52 22.40
C GLU A 74 9.97 -6.12 22.29
N ARG A 75 8.93 -5.82 23.09
CA ARG A 75 8.34 -4.48 23.21
C ARG A 75 9.25 -3.48 23.93
N ALA A 76 9.96 -3.92 24.98
CA ALA A 76 10.87 -3.07 25.74
C ALA A 76 12.13 -2.67 24.95
N PHE A 77 12.57 -3.51 24.01
CA PHE A 77 13.73 -3.24 23.15
C PHE A 77 13.40 -2.64 21.78
N ASN A 78 12.14 -2.22 21.55
CA ASN A 78 11.67 -1.59 20.31
C ASN A 78 12.06 -2.38 19.04
N VAL A 79 12.16 -3.71 19.16
CA VAL A 79 12.47 -4.58 18.03
C VAL A 79 11.27 -4.52 17.10
N ASN A 80 11.49 -4.32 15.79
CA ASN A 80 10.41 -4.14 14.83
C ASN A 80 9.62 -5.45 14.63
N VAL A 81 8.68 -5.74 15.54
CA VAL A 81 7.83 -6.95 15.55
C VAL A 81 6.80 -6.92 14.41
N TYR A 82 6.72 -5.83 13.65
CA TYR A 82 5.77 -5.69 12.55
C TYR A 82 5.87 -6.88 11.57
N PHE A 83 7.07 -7.22 11.10
CA PHE A 83 7.27 -8.37 10.21
C PHE A 83 6.88 -9.72 10.83
N LYS A 84 7.02 -9.88 12.15
CA LYS A 84 6.68 -11.13 12.85
C LYS A 84 5.16 -11.31 12.97
N ALA A 85 4.42 -10.23 13.22
CA ALA A 85 2.96 -10.26 13.32
C ALA A 85 2.28 -10.65 11.99
N TYR A 86 2.81 -10.14 10.88
CA TYR A 86 2.28 -10.41 9.54
C TYR A 86 2.94 -11.59 8.82
N ARG A 87 3.82 -12.36 9.48
CA ARG A 87 4.54 -13.49 8.85
C ARG A 87 3.62 -14.54 8.22
N LYS A 88 2.44 -14.77 8.80
CA LYS A 88 1.45 -15.71 8.24
C LYS A 88 0.72 -15.16 7.01
N GLN A 89 0.78 -13.84 6.81
CA GLN A 89 0.15 -13.13 5.69
C GLN A 89 1.17 -12.75 4.62
N SER A 90 2.47 -12.86 4.90
CA SER A 90 3.53 -12.64 3.92
C SER A 90 3.65 -13.84 2.99
N LEU A 91 3.70 -13.58 1.69
CA LEU A 91 4.06 -14.58 0.68
C LEU A 91 5.59 -14.64 0.54
N ASP A 92 6.09 -15.84 0.31
CA ASP A 92 7.49 -16.03 -0.08
C ASP A 92 7.64 -15.63 -1.56
N GLN A 93 8.46 -14.60 -1.78
CA GLN A 93 8.61 -13.95 -3.08
C GLN A 93 9.13 -14.92 -4.15
N TYR A 94 10.06 -15.82 -3.79
CA TYR A 94 10.65 -16.77 -4.73
C TYR A 94 9.73 -17.95 -4.99
N ASN A 95 8.99 -18.42 -3.98
CA ASN A 95 7.98 -19.45 -4.19
C ASN A 95 6.84 -18.97 -5.10
N GLU A 96 6.37 -17.73 -4.93
CA GLU A 96 5.36 -17.15 -5.83
C GLU A 96 5.92 -16.89 -7.22
N LEU A 97 7.18 -16.46 -7.34
CA LEU A 97 7.86 -16.31 -8.63
C LEU A 97 7.93 -17.65 -9.38
N GLN A 98 8.32 -18.74 -8.70
CA GLN A 98 8.32 -20.07 -9.29
C GLN A 98 6.92 -20.53 -9.69
N ARG A 99 5.91 -20.25 -8.87
CA ARG A 99 4.50 -20.54 -9.21
C ARG A 99 4.07 -19.79 -10.48
N PHE A 100 4.37 -18.50 -10.60
CA PHE A 100 4.06 -17.71 -11.80
C PHE A 100 4.80 -18.23 -13.04
N ARG A 101 6.07 -18.61 -12.92
CA ARG A 101 6.84 -19.23 -14.01
C ARG A 101 6.21 -20.56 -14.46
N ARG A 102 5.79 -21.42 -13.52
CA ARG A 102 5.09 -22.68 -13.83
C ARG A 102 3.75 -22.44 -14.55
N LEU A 103 3.08 -21.34 -14.24
CA LEU A 103 1.84 -20.91 -14.91
C LEU A 103 2.09 -20.21 -16.27
N GLY A 104 3.34 -20.07 -16.70
CA GLY A 104 3.70 -19.40 -17.95
C GLY A 104 3.53 -17.87 -17.92
N VAL A 105 3.34 -17.28 -16.74
CA VAL A 105 3.21 -15.83 -16.56
C VAL A 105 4.60 -15.19 -16.71
N ARG A 106 4.71 -14.18 -17.57
CA ARG A 106 5.96 -13.43 -17.75
C ARG A 106 6.24 -12.55 -16.54
N THR A 107 7.40 -12.73 -15.92
CA THR A 107 7.89 -11.93 -14.78
C THR A 107 9.24 -11.26 -15.13
N PRO A 108 9.28 -10.33 -16.10
CA PRO A 108 10.53 -9.83 -16.69
C PRO A 108 11.38 -8.97 -15.74
N SER A 109 10.77 -8.35 -14.73
CA SER A 109 11.44 -7.45 -13.77
C SER A 109 11.77 -8.12 -12.42
N ALA A 110 11.54 -9.43 -12.28
CA ALA A 110 11.83 -10.12 -11.02
C ALA A 110 13.36 -10.22 -10.83
N PRO A 111 13.92 -9.72 -9.71
CA PRO A 111 15.35 -9.86 -9.44
C PRO A 111 15.76 -11.33 -9.31
N PRO A 112 17.00 -11.69 -9.68
CA PRO A 112 17.52 -13.03 -9.48
C PRO A 112 17.58 -13.36 -7.98
N ASP A 113 17.43 -14.64 -7.66
CA ASP A 113 17.55 -15.10 -6.28
C ASP A 113 19.01 -14.95 -5.81
N PRO A 114 19.30 -14.19 -4.73
CA PRO A 114 20.65 -13.96 -4.25
C PRO A 114 21.36 -15.24 -3.81
N SER A 115 20.61 -16.30 -3.47
CA SER A 115 21.18 -17.62 -3.18
C SER A 115 21.67 -18.38 -4.42
N THR A 116 21.31 -17.89 -5.61
CA THR A 116 21.72 -18.43 -6.92
C THR A 116 22.72 -17.56 -7.64
N LEU A 117 23.11 -16.42 -7.05
CA LEU A 117 24.17 -15.56 -7.57
C LEU A 117 25.54 -16.15 -7.19
N PRO A 118 26.52 -16.15 -8.13
CA PRO A 118 27.87 -16.65 -7.89
C PRO A 118 28.66 -15.78 -6.89
#